data_AF-A0A4Q0QWX3-F1
#
_entry.id   AF-A0A4Q0QWX3-F1
#
_cell.length_a   1.000
_cell.length_b   1.000
_cell.length_c   1.000
_cell.angle_alpha   90.00
_cell.angle_beta   90.00
_cell.angle_gamma   90.00
#
_symmetry.space_group_name_H-M   'P 1'
#
loop_
_entity.id
_entity.type
_entity.pdbx_description
1 polymer ?
#
loop_
_entity_poly.entity_id
_entity_poly.type
_entity_poly.pdbx_seq_one_letter_code
_entity_poly.pdbx_strand_id
1 'polypeptide(L)' 'MRTPAIFQAVLLLATAGGLSSAHALTQEEFVAKLQAAGYSQVSDIKSTAEGTTAKAVKNGKDVRLVVDSSGQIKEQK' A
#
# COMPACT_ATOMS: atom_id res chain seq x y z
N MET A 1 -5.32 37.00 12.24
CA MET A 1 -4.25 36.13 12.78
C MET A 1 -4.89 34.86 13.31
N ARG A 2 -4.47 33.69 12.79
CA ARG A 2 -4.24 32.39 13.50
C ARG A 2 -5.34 31.95 14.49
N THR A 3 -6.08 30.85 14.34
CA THR A 3 -5.86 29.51 13.76
C THR A 3 -7.16 28.72 14.04
N PRO A 4 -7.75 27.94 13.12
CA PRO A 4 -8.71 26.92 13.55
C PRO A 4 -7.93 25.69 14.00
N ALA A 5 -7.89 25.49 15.31
CA ALA A 5 -7.44 24.25 15.92
C ALA A 5 -8.59 23.23 15.90
N ILE A 6 -8.19 21.95 15.95
CA ILE A 6 -9.00 20.79 16.31
C ILE A 6 -9.72 20.12 15.13
N PHE A 7 -8.95 19.47 14.26
CA PHE A 7 -9.43 18.29 13.53
C PHE A 7 -9.06 17.05 14.37
N GLN A 8 -10.01 16.60 15.19
CA GLN A 8 -9.94 15.30 15.85
C GLN A 8 -10.16 14.21 14.79
N ALA A 9 -9.06 13.66 14.27
CA ALA A 9 -9.11 12.40 13.54
C ALA A 9 -8.64 11.28 14.48
N VAL A 10 -9.54 10.86 15.37
CA VAL A 10 -9.46 9.55 16.01
C VAL A 10 -9.80 8.53 14.94
N LEU A 11 -8.81 7.78 14.47
CA LEU A 11 -9.03 6.41 14.01
C LEU A 11 -7.73 5.61 14.12
N LEU A 12 -7.41 5.22 15.36
CA LEU A 12 -6.54 4.08 15.62
C LEU A 12 -7.31 2.83 15.16
N LEU A 13 -7.13 2.44 13.90
CA LEU A 13 -7.60 1.14 13.44
C LEU A 13 -6.60 0.09 13.91
N ALA A 14 -6.99 -0.59 14.98
CA ALA A 14 -6.27 -1.71 15.57
C ALA A 14 -5.97 -2.76 14.49
N THR A 15 -4.69 -3.10 14.39
CA THR A 15 -4.13 -4.17 13.58
C THR A 15 -4.74 -5.51 13.98
N ALA A 16 -5.70 -6.00 13.19
CA ALA A 16 -6.17 -7.37 13.28
C ALA A 16 -5.37 -8.25 12.30
N GLY A 17 -4.50 -9.09 12.88
CA GLY A 17 -4.29 -10.50 12.54
C GLY A 17 -4.16 -10.89 11.07
N GLY A 18 -2.97 -11.37 10.71
CA GLY A 18 -2.59 -11.74 9.36
C GLY A 18 -3.42 -12.83 8.69
N LEU A 19 -3.57 -12.68 7.39
CA LEU A 19 -3.94 -13.74 6.48
C LEU A 19 -2.77 -13.96 5.53
N SER A 20 -2.06 -15.06 5.77
CA SER A 20 -0.99 -15.54 4.92
C SER A 20 -1.61 -16.37 3.80
N SER A 21 -2.15 -15.73 2.77
CA SER A 21 -2.60 -16.40 1.55
C SER A 21 -1.43 -16.54 0.59
N ALA A 22 -0.74 -17.68 0.67
CA ALA A 22 0.23 -18.12 -0.32
C ALA A 22 -0.51 -18.64 -1.57
N HIS A 23 -1.13 -17.74 -2.33
CA HIS A 23 -1.73 -18.02 -3.63
C HIS A 23 -1.35 -16.87 -4.57
N ALA A 24 -1.10 -17.17 -5.84
CA ALA A 24 -0.70 -16.21 -6.87
C ALA A 24 -1.38 -14.85 -6.63
N LEU A 25 -0.58 -13.83 -6.28
CA LEU A 25 -1.07 -12.53 -5.79
C LEU A 25 -2.16 -12.01 -6.71
N THR A 26 -3.41 -12.19 -6.31
CA THR A 26 -4.55 -11.58 -6.99
C THR A 26 -4.44 -10.07 -6.78
N GLN A 27 -5.07 -9.28 -7.66
CA GLN A 27 -5.04 -7.83 -7.55
C GLN A 27 -5.50 -7.35 -6.17
N GLU A 28 -6.49 -8.03 -5.59
CA GLU A 28 -7.01 -7.74 -4.26
C GLU A 28 -5.99 -8.06 -3.15
N GLU A 29 -5.30 -9.20 -3.21
CA GLU A 29 -4.24 -9.56 -2.26
C GLU A 29 -3.06 -8.61 -2.33
N PHE A 30 -2.70 -8.16 -3.54
CA PHE A 30 -1.66 -7.15 -3.75
C PHE A 30 -2.04 -5.83 -3.07
N VAL A 31 -3.28 -5.38 -3.29
CA VAL A 31 -3.84 -4.18 -2.67
C VAL A 31 -3.92 -4.33 -1.15
N ALA A 32 -4.29 -5.50 -0.63
CA ALA A 32 -4.34 -5.80 0.80
C ALA A 32 -2.95 -5.79 1.45
N LYS A 33 -1.94 -6.40 0.81
CA LYS A 33 -0.54 -6.34 1.28
C LYS A 33 0.00 -4.92 1.33
N LEU A 34 -0.27 -4.13 0.29
CA LEU A 34 0.13 -2.73 0.26
C LEU A 34 -0.56 -1.93 1.37
N GLN A 35 -1.86 -2.13 1.58
CA GLN A 35 -2.59 -1.52 2.70
C GLN A 35 -2.03 -1.95 4.07
N ALA A 36 -1.72 -3.23 4.25
CA ALA A 36 -1.11 -3.74 5.48
C ALA A 36 0.30 -3.16 5.72
N ALA A 37 1.03 -2.82 4.67
CA ALA A 37 2.33 -2.15 4.74
C ALA A 37 2.21 -0.61 4.88
N GLY A 38 0.99 -0.06 4.99
CA GLY A 38 0.73 1.36 5.20
C GLY A 38 0.64 2.20 3.92
N TYR A 39 0.43 1.55 2.77
CA TYR A 39 0.19 2.20 1.49
C TYR A 39 -1.31 2.27 1.17
N SER A 40 -1.78 3.45 0.78
CA SER A 40 -3.18 3.71 0.42
C SER A 40 -3.31 4.08 -1.06
N GLN A 41 -4.53 4.14 -1.59
CA GLN A 41 -4.77 4.54 -3.00
C GLN A 41 -3.92 3.76 -4.02
N VAL A 42 -3.89 2.43 -3.90
CA VAL A 42 -3.18 1.58 -4.86
C VAL A 42 -3.87 1.68 -6.22
N SER A 43 -3.12 2.03 -7.27
CA SER A 43 -3.58 2.24 -8.64
C SER A 43 -2.48 1.89 -9.64
N ASP A 44 -2.76 1.93 -10.95
CA ASP A 44 -1.75 1.73 -12.00
C ASP A 44 -1.02 0.37 -11.91
N ILE A 45 -1.74 -0.69 -11.52
CA ILE A 45 -1.18 -2.03 -11.35
C ILE A 45 -0.85 -2.61 -12.74
N LYS A 46 0.44 -2.87 -12.99
CA LYS A 46 0.94 -3.41 -14.26
C LYS A 46 1.98 -4.49 -14.00
N SER A 47 1.79 -5.65 -14.62
CA SER A 47 2.78 -6.72 -14.62
C SER A 47 3.90 -6.41 -15.62
N THR A 48 5.14 -6.38 -15.15
CA THR A 48 6.37 -6.21 -15.93
C THR A 48 7.26 -7.45 -15.76
N ALA A 49 8.34 -7.53 -16.54
CA ALA A 49 9.30 -8.63 -16.43
C ALA A 49 10.00 -8.70 -15.06
N GLU A 50 10.09 -7.57 -14.34
CA GLU A 50 10.68 -7.50 -12.99
C GLU A 50 9.68 -7.87 -11.88
N GLY A 51 8.37 -7.83 -12.15
CA GLY A 51 7.32 -8.07 -11.17
C GLY A 51 6.05 -7.25 -11.42
N THR A 52 5.21 -7.08 -10.41
CA THR A 52 4.01 -6.24 -10.50
C THR A 52 4.31 -4.84 -10.00
N THR A 53 4.25 -3.87 -10.89
CA THR A 53 4.38 -2.44 -10.56
C THR A 53 3.03 -1.86 -10.18
N ALA A 54 3.00 -0.93 -9.22
CA ALA A 54 1.82 -0.15 -8.88
C ALA A 54 2.21 1.23 -8.36
N LYS A 55 1.26 2.15 -8.37
CA LYS A 55 1.34 3.41 -7.64
C LYS A 55 0.54 3.27 -6.36
N ALA A 56 1.04 3.85 -5.27
CA ALA A 56 0.27 4.01 -4.05
C ALA A 56 0.72 5.28 -3.34
N VAL A 57 0.01 5.65 -2.29
CA VAL A 57 0.28 6.81 -1.44
C VAL A 57 0.74 6.32 -0.08
N LYS A 58 1.94 6.71 0.34
CA LYS A 58 2.46 6.44 1.68
C LYS A 58 2.69 7.77 2.39
N ASN A 59 2.13 7.95 3.59
CA ASN A 59 2.24 9.20 4.34
C ASN A 59 1.83 10.47 3.55
N GLY A 60 0.82 10.35 2.68
CA GLY A 60 0.35 11.47 1.85
C GLY A 60 1.25 11.81 0.65
N LYS A 61 2.26 10.98 0.35
CA LYS A 61 3.12 11.11 -0.83
C LYS A 61 2.90 9.96 -1.79
N ASP A 62 2.73 10.28 -3.07
CA ASP A 62 2.75 9.30 -4.15
C ASP A 62 4.11 8.62 -4.23
N VAL A 63 4.08 7.30 -4.17
CA VAL A 63 5.23 6.41 -4.29
C VAL A 63 4.92 5.33 -5.31
N ARG A 64 5.95 4.97 -6.07
CA ARG A 64 5.85 3.89 -7.04
C ARG A 64 6.46 2.64 -6.44
N LEU A 65 5.78 1.53 -6.60
CA LEU A 65 6.10 0.27 -5.95
C LEU A 65 6.29 -0.79 -7.01
N VAL A 66 7.23 -1.70 -6.80
CA VAL A 66 7.46 -2.88 -7.63
C VAL A 66 7.47 -4.08 -6.70
N VAL A 67 6.60 -5.04 -6.95
CA VAL A 67 6.57 -6.30 -6.22
C VAL A 67 7.18 -7.37 -7.08
N ASP A 68 8.35 -7.87 -6.69
CA ASP A 68 8.98 -8.97 -7.43
C ASP A 68 8.22 -10.29 -7.25
N SER A 69 8.59 -11.30 -8.03
CA SER A 69 7.97 -12.64 -7.99
C SER A 69 8.06 -13.34 -6.63
N SER A 70 8.95 -12.89 -5.74
CA SER A 70 9.05 -13.36 -4.34
C SER A 70 8.06 -12.65 -3.41
N GLY A 71 7.29 -11.69 -3.92
CA GLY A 71 6.32 -10.91 -3.16
C GLY A 71 6.95 -9.81 -2.30
N GLN A 72 8.21 -9.44 -2.54
CA GLN A 72 8.86 -8.31 -1.84
C GLN A 72 8.48 -6.99 -2.50
N ILE A 73 8.11 -6.01 -1.68
CA ILE A 73 7.72 -4.68 -2.13
C ILE A 73 8.98 -3.79 -2.17
N LYS A 74 9.28 -3.23 -3.34
CA LYS A 74 10.38 -2.29 -3.58
C LYS A 74 9.83 -0.92 -3.95
N GLU A 75 10.21 0.10 -3.20
CA GLU A 75 9.89 1.49 -3.53
C GLU A 75 10.83 2.00 -4.63
N GLN A 76 10.28 2.39 -5.77
CA GLN A 76 10.99 3.12 -6.82
C GLN A 76 10.91 4.61 -6.49
N LYS A 77 12.10 5.23 -6.37
CA LYS A 77 12.26 6.65 -6.02
C LYS A 77 11.98 7.57 -7.20
#